data_AF-A0A928WWW5-F1
#
_entry.id   AF-A0A928WWW5-F1
#
_cell.length_a   1.000
_cell.length_b   1.000
_cell.length_c   1.000
_cell.angle_alpha   90.00
_cell.angle_beta   90.00
_cell.angle_gamma   90.00
#
_symmetry.space_group_name_H-M   'P 1'
#
loop_
_entity.id
_entity.type
_entity.pdbx_description
1 polymer ?
#
loop_
_entity_poly.entity_id
_entity_poly.type
_entity_poly.pdbx_seq_one_letter_code
_entity_poly.pdbx_strand_id
1 'polypeptide(L)'
;MASAPAIHHELPGLIEGLPDLCGREDEIELVTHQSDPVFLAQTNLRLSDISAGFAVALHMHQPTIPAGQQGELISNLQHMFEHPHDGDNHNAGPFAYCYSRIGDFIPDLVEQGCNPRVMLDYSGTLLWGIQQMGRTDILDKLKRVTCEPQYQPYVEWLGTFWGHAVAGSTPLPDIKLHIQAWQHHFAAIFGQEALKRVRGFSLPEMQLPNHPETLYVLVKALRDCGYQWMMVQEHTIETLTGEGIRATHLPHRLVAKGLSGEVAEITVLIKTQGSDTKLVGQMQPYYEAKTLSPKPLGDKTIPPIVTQIADGENGGVMMNEFPSAFKRAWHEIGSSAQGTVAFNGTEYL
;
A
#
# COMPACT_ATOMS: atom_id res chain seq x y z
N MET A 1 -22.72 12.34 -33.84
CA MET A 1 -21.96 11.99 -32.62
C MET A 1 -22.95 11.96 -31.48
N ALA A 2 -23.36 10.77 -31.04
CA ALA A 2 -24.16 10.65 -29.84
C ALA A 2 -23.21 10.86 -28.66
N SER A 3 -23.43 11.90 -27.86
CA SER A 3 -22.77 12.06 -26.57
C SER A 3 -23.12 10.83 -25.73
N ALA A 4 -22.11 10.10 -25.25
CA ALA A 4 -22.32 9.06 -24.26
C ALA A 4 -23.11 9.66 -23.07
N PRO A 5 -24.10 8.94 -22.52
CA PRO A 5 -24.83 9.43 -21.35
C PRO A 5 -23.83 9.72 -20.24
N ALA A 6 -23.97 10.89 -19.60
CA ALA A 6 -23.13 11.26 -18.46
C ALA A 6 -23.37 10.24 -17.34
N ILE A 7 -22.32 9.51 -16.96
CA ILE A 7 -22.35 8.60 -15.83
C ILE A 7 -22.54 9.46 -14.57
N HIS A 8 -23.65 9.25 -13.86
CA HIS A 8 -23.96 9.98 -12.63
C HIS A 8 -23.40 9.23 -11.42
N HIS A 9 -22.45 9.86 -10.72
CA HIS A 9 -21.89 9.33 -9.47
C HIS A 9 -22.66 9.88 -8.26
N GLU A 10 -23.16 9.00 -7.38
CA GLU A 10 -23.85 9.38 -6.13
C GLU A 10 -22.85 9.78 -5.02
N LEU A 11 -21.76 9.02 -4.93
CA LEU A 11 -20.53 9.34 -4.19
C LEU A 11 -19.34 9.19 -5.15
N PRO A 12 -18.21 9.92 -4.95
CA PRO A 12 -17.02 9.73 -5.77
C PRO A 12 -16.61 8.26 -5.79
N GLY A 13 -16.54 7.65 -6.98
CA GLY A 13 -16.20 6.24 -7.16
C GLY A 13 -17.36 5.25 -7.27
N LEU A 14 -18.62 5.69 -7.14
CA LEU A 14 -19.79 4.82 -7.30
C LEU A 14 -20.60 5.15 -8.55
N ILE A 15 -21.03 4.13 -9.31
CA ILE A 15 -21.99 4.21 -10.41
C ILE A 15 -23.21 3.39 -9.99
N GLU A 16 -24.35 4.05 -9.78
CA GLU A 16 -25.59 3.39 -9.32
C GLU A 16 -25.37 2.52 -8.07
N GLY A 17 -24.56 3.00 -7.12
CA GLY A 17 -24.21 2.30 -5.87
C GLY A 17 -23.12 1.23 -5.98
N LEU A 18 -22.68 0.88 -7.20
CA LEU A 18 -21.60 -0.08 -7.45
C LEU A 18 -20.27 0.62 -7.68
N PRO A 19 -19.13 0.00 -7.36
CA PRO A 19 -17.83 0.64 -7.52
C PRO A 19 -17.46 0.77 -9.00
N ASP A 20 -16.80 1.86 -9.36
CA ASP A 20 -16.32 2.15 -10.70
C ASP A 20 -15.03 1.37 -11.00
N LEU A 21 -15.15 0.19 -11.62
CA LEU A 21 -14.05 -0.78 -11.78
C LEU A 21 -13.45 -0.89 -13.18
N CYS A 22 -14.11 -0.37 -14.22
CA CYS A 22 -13.69 -0.58 -15.61
C CYS A 22 -14.27 0.46 -16.57
N GLY A 23 -13.87 0.37 -17.85
CA GLY A 23 -14.40 1.20 -18.95
C GLY A 23 -13.59 2.46 -19.23
N ARG A 24 -12.47 2.66 -18.53
CA ARG A 24 -11.52 3.77 -18.72
C ARG A 24 -10.08 3.26 -18.81
N GLU A 25 -9.89 2.07 -19.38
CA GLU A 25 -8.59 1.41 -19.45
C GLU A 25 -7.52 2.30 -20.11
N ASP A 26 -7.85 2.94 -21.23
CA ASP A 26 -6.93 3.84 -21.95
C ASP A 26 -6.52 5.06 -21.11
N GLU A 27 -7.45 5.63 -20.34
CA GLU A 27 -7.17 6.78 -19.46
C GLU A 27 -6.29 6.37 -18.28
N ILE A 28 -6.62 5.24 -17.64
CA ILE A 28 -5.84 4.68 -16.53
C ILE A 28 -4.43 4.33 -16.98
N GLU A 29 -4.29 3.69 -18.15
CA GLU A 29 -2.98 3.36 -18.73
C GLU A 29 -2.14 4.62 -18.99
N LEU A 30 -2.73 5.67 -19.58
CA LEU A 30 -2.03 6.93 -19.84
C LEU A 30 -1.49 7.57 -18.56
N VAL A 31 -2.22 7.47 -17.45
CA VAL A 31 -1.85 8.04 -16.14
C VAL A 31 -0.76 7.19 -15.48
N THR A 32 -0.92 5.87 -15.48
CA THR A 32 -0.04 4.96 -14.75
C THR A 32 1.31 4.77 -15.43
N HIS A 33 1.40 4.93 -16.76
CA HIS A 33 2.66 4.79 -17.51
C HIS A 33 3.55 6.05 -17.55
N GLN A 34 3.15 7.13 -16.88
CA GLN A 34 4.00 8.33 -16.83
C GLN A 34 5.30 8.07 -16.05
N SER A 35 6.43 8.47 -16.64
CA SER A 35 7.76 8.20 -16.08
C SER A 35 8.32 9.34 -15.22
N ASP A 36 7.53 10.38 -14.95
CA ASP A 36 7.99 11.50 -14.12
C ASP A 36 8.31 11.02 -12.70
N PRO A 37 9.43 11.47 -12.11
CA PRO A 37 9.72 11.22 -10.71
C PRO A 37 8.60 11.75 -9.80
N VAL A 38 8.11 10.91 -8.89
CA VAL A 38 7.00 11.26 -7.98
C VAL A 38 7.46 12.21 -6.88
N PHE A 39 8.55 11.87 -6.17
CA PHE A 39 8.97 12.58 -4.96
C PHE A 39 10.15 13.52 -5.16
N LEU A 40 10.98 13.35 -6.21
CA LEU A 40 12.27 14.06 -6.32
C LEU A 40 12.16 15.60 -6.29
N ALA A 41 11.07 16.16 -6.83
CA ALA A 41 10.88 17.61 -6.85
C ALA A 41 10.45 18.20 -5.48
N GLN A 42 10.01 17.35 -4.55
CA GLN A 42 9.38 17.77 -3.28
C GLN A 42 10.08 17.19 -2.04
N THR A 43 10.83 16.10 -2.18
CA THR A 43 11.53 15.47 -1.05
C THR A 43 12.63 16.36 -0.50
N ASN A 44 12.73 16.37 0.84
CA ASN A 44 13.81 17.03 1.57
C ASN A 44 14.96 16.08 1.93
N LEU A 45 14.89 14.81 1.52
CA LEU A 45 15.90 13.80 1.80
C LEU A 45 17.05 13.87 0.81
N ARG A 46 18.27 13.69 1.33
CA ARG A 46 19.49 13.57 0.51
C ARG A 46 20.22 12.31 0.92
N LEU A 47 20.39 11.37 -0.02
CA LEU A 47 21.04 10.09 0.28
C LEU A 47 22.44 10.24 0.89
N SER A 48 23.17 11.32 0.58
CA SER A 48 24.49 11.61 1.17
C SER A 48 24.47 11.85 2.67
N ASP A 49 23.33 12.28 3.21
CA ASP A 49 23.19 12.71 4.61
C ASP A 49 22.55 11.61 5.48
N ILE A 50 22.19 10.48 4.85
CA ILE A 50 21.40 9.41 5.45
C ILE A 50 22.30 8.19 5.68
N SER A 51 22.29 7.68 6.91
CA SER A 51 23.05 6.49 7.29
C SER A 51 22.27 5.21 7.04
N ALA A 52 20.95 5.24 7.25
CA ALA A 52 20.03 4.13 7.05
C ALA A 52 18.58 4.64 6.96
N GLY A 53 17.72 3.84 6.34
CA GLY A 53 16.31 4.11 6.13
C GLY A 53 15.41 3.09 6.80
N PHE A 54 14.17 3.47 7.06
CA PHE A 54 13.08 2.52 7.29
C PHE A 54 11.83 2.91 6.48
N ALA A 55 10.98 1.94 6.20
CA ALA A 55 9.69 2.13 5.55
C ALA A 55 8.64 1.27 6.23
N VAL A 56 7.48 1.87 6.51
CA VAL A 56 6.34 1.20 7.14
C VAL A 56 5.14 1.31 6.22
N ALA A 57 4.57 0.17 5.84
CA ALA A 57 3.27 0.07 5.21
C ALA A 57 2.21 -0.42 6.19
N LEU A 58 1.01 0.14 6.08
CA LEU A 58 -0.17 -0.34 6.79
C LEU A 58 -1.13 -0.99 5.79
N HIS A 59 -1.33 -2.29 5.96
CA HIS A 59 -2.29 -3.08 5.19
C HIS A 59 -3.66 -2.98 5.85
N MET A 60 -4.71 -2.66 5.09
CA MET A 60 -6.07 -2.47 5.58
C MET A 60 -7.06 -3.26 4.74
N HIS A 61 -7.83 -4.13 5.36
CA HIS A 61 -8.76 -5.00 4.65
C HIS A 61 -9.99 -5.39 5.47
N GLN A 62 -11.16 -5.29 4.83
CA GLN A 62 -12.38 -5.97 5.25
C GLN A 62 -13.01 -6.65 4.03
N PRO A 63 -13.50 -7.88 4.19
CA PRO A 63 -14.16 -8.57 3.11
C PRO A 63 -15.56 -8.00 2.86
N THR A 64 -16.05 -8.20 1.64
CA THR A 64 -17.47 -8.10 1.32
C THR A 64 -18.13 -9.46 1.62
N ILE A 65 -19.29 -9.44 2.28
CA ILE A 65 -20.04 -10.65 2.67
C ILE A 65 -21.51 -10.55 2.25
N PRO A 66 -22.18 -11.68 1.95
CA PRO A 66 -23.60 -11.72 1.58
C PRO A 66 -24.50 -11.70 2.82
N ALA A 67 -24.38 -10.66 3.65
CA ALA A 67 -25.03 -10.56 4.95
C ALA A 67 -26.00 -9.36 5.07
N GLY A 68 -26.36 -8.74 3.94
CA GLY A 68 -27.43 -7.74 3.91
C GLY A 68 -28.78 -8.33 4.33
N GLN A 69 -29.75 -7.46 4.65
CA GLN A 69 -31.07 -7.86 5.16
C GLN A 69 -31.80 -8.85 4.23
N GLN A 70 -31.55 -8.78 2.91
CA GLN A 70 -32.10 -9.69 1.90
C GLN A 70 -31.02 -10.54 1.22
N GLY A 71 -29.82 -10.64 1.82
CA GLY A 71 -28.68 -11.38 1.28
C GLY A 71 -27.80 -10.57 0.32
N GLU A 72 -27.94 -9.25 0.30
CA GLU A 72 -27.09 -8.37 -0.49
C GLU A 72 -25.63 -8.40 -0.02
N LEU A 73 -24.72 -8.03 -0.93
CA LEU A 73 -23.31 -7.86 -0.63
C LEU A 73 -23.08 -6.56 0.16
N ILE A 74 -22.64 -6.71 1.40
CA ILE A 74 -22.28 -5.60 2.30
C ILE A 74 -20.85 -5.75 2.78
N SER A 75 -20.25 -4.66 3.27
CA SER A 75 -18.99 -4.74 3.99
C SER A 75 -19.14 -5.55 5.27
N ASN A 76 -18.17 -6.40 5.59
CA ASN A 76 -18.11 -7.02 6.92
C ASN A 76 -18.08 -5.98 8.04
N LEU A 77 -17.44 -4.83 7.82
CA LEU A 77 -17.44 -3.74 8.80
C LEU A 77 -18.86 -3.22 9.09
N GLN A 78 -19.72 -3.12 8.06
CA GLN A 78 -21.12 -2.76 8.24
C GLN A 78 -21.85 -3.80 9.09
N HIS A 79 -21.69 -5.08 8.74
CA HIS A 79 -22.29 -6.18 9.50
C HIS A 79 -21.87 -6.13 10.98
N MET A 80 -20.59 -5.86 11.26
CA MET A 80 -20.10 -5.72 12.63
C MET A 80 -20.78 -4.58 13.40
N PHE A 81 -21.02 -3.42 12.77
CA PHE A 81 -21.76 -2.31 13.41
C PHE A 81 -23.23 -2.66 13.67
N GLU A 82 -23.86 -3.38 12.76
CA GLU A 82 -25.26 -3.81 12.88
C GLU A 82 -25.45 -4.91 13.94
N HIS A 83 -24.40 -5.70 14.20
CA HIS A 83 -24.43 -6.87 15.10
C HIS A 83 -23.30 -6.81 16.15
N PRO A 84 -23.23 -5.77 17.02
CA PRO A 84 -22.06 -5.51 17.86
C PRO A 84 -21.83 -6.55 18.97
N HIS A 85 -22.79 -7.42 19.25
CA HIS A 85 -22.72 -8.44 20.29
C HIS A 85 -22.27 -9.81 19.76
N ASP A 86 -22.09 -9.95 18.46
CA ASP A 86 -21.70 -11.21 17.84
C ASP A 86 -20.17 -11.30 17.78
N GLY A 87 -19.59 -12.21 18.56
CA GLY A 87 -18.15 -12.45 18.59
C GLY A 87 -17.32 -11.17 18.76
N ASP A 88 -16.40 -10.93 17.82
CA ASP A 88 -15.47 -9.79 17.84
C ASP A 88 -16.03 -8.52 17.19
N ASN A 89 -17.32 -8.47 16.85
CA ASN A 89 -17.96 -7.33 16.19
C ASN A 89 -17.92 -6.03 17.00
N HIS A 90 -17.75 -6.13 18.32
CA HIS A 90 -17.50 -4.99 19.20
C HIS A 90 -16.25 -4.17 18.80
N ASN A 91 -15.35 -4.72 17.98
CA ASN A 91 -14.18 -4.03 17.43
C ASN A 91 -14.46 -3.16 16.19
N ALA A 92 -15.69 -3.08 15.69
CA ALA A 92 -16.02 -2.29 14.49
C ALA A 92 -15.57 -0.82 14.57
N GLY A 93 -15.83 -0.16 15.71
CA GLY A 93 -15.39 1.21 15.98
C GLY A 93 -13.86 1.35 15.95
N PRO A 94 -13.12 0.55 16.75
CA PRO A 94 -11.67 0.49 16.70
C PRO A 94 -11.09 0.21 15.30
N PHE A 95 -11.66 -0.69 14.51
CA PHE A 95 -11.23 -0.96 13.13
C PHE A 95 -11.44 0.27 12.24
N ALA A 96 -12.61 0.90 12.31
CA ALA A 96 -12.88 2.14 11.59
C ALA A 96 -11.92 3.29 11.97
N TYR A 97 -11.50 3.37 13.24
CA TYR A 97 -10.45 4.30 13.65
C TYR A 97 -9.10 3.96 13.01
N CYS A 98 -8.72 2.68 12.95
CA CYS A 98 -7.48 2.25 12.27
C CYS A 98 -7.44 2.69 10.80
N TYR A 99 -8.57 2.62 10.09
CA TYR A 99 -8.69 3.06 8.69
C TYR A 99 -8.64 4.58 8.48
N SER A 100 -8.83 5.38 9.53
CA SER A 100 -8.91 6.84 9.42
C SER A 100 -7.72 7.57 10.03
N ARG A 101 -7.06 6.97 11.04
CA ARG A 101 -6.12 7.64 11.95
C ARG A 101 -4.91 8.28 11.28
N ILE A 102 -4.45 7.75 10.13
CA ILE A 102 -3.33 8.36 9.40
C ILE A 102 -3.71 9.76 8.87
N GLY A 103 -4.99 9.96 8.56
CA GLY A 103 -5.53 11.26 8.19
C GLY A 103 -5.50 12.30 9.31
N ASP A 104 -5.33 11.88 10.57
CA ASP A 104 -5.10 12.78 11.70
C ASP A 104 -3.59 12.86 12.03
N PHE A 105 -2.89 11.71 12.07
CA PHE A 105 -1.51 11.65 12.52
C PHE A 105 -0.55 12.44 11.62
N ILE A 106 -0.73 12.36 10.31
CA ILE A 106 0.17 13.03 9.36
C ILE A 106 0.03 14.55 9.50
N PRO A 107 -1.17 15.16 9.42
CA PRO A 107 -1.33 16.58 9.68
C PRO A 107 -0.79 17.02 11.05
N ASP A 108 -1.12 16.31 12.13
CA ASP A 108 -0.65 16.62 13.49
C ASP A 108 0.88 16.69 13.57
N LEU A 109 1.56 15.70 13.01
CA LEU A 109 3.02 15.60 13.06
C LEU A 109 3.70 16.65 12.19
N VAL A 110 3.15 16.93 11.01
CA VAL A 110 3.64 17.97 10.11
C VAL A 110 3.50 19.36 10.74
N GLU A 111 2.36 19.64 11.38
CA GLU A 111 2.15 20.90 12.12
C GLU A 111 3.17 21.07 13.26
N GLN A 112 3.57 19.97 13.90
CA GLN A 112 4.61 19.93 14.93
C GLN A 112 6.04 19.95 14.36
N GLY A 113 6.21 20.13 13.04
CA GLY A 113 7.49 20.23 12.37
C GLY A 113 8.22 18.90 12.15
N CYS A 114 7.54 17.77 12.36
CA CYS A 114 8.09 16.45 12.05
C CYS A 114 8.05 16.16 10.54
N ASN A 115 8.76 15.11 10.12
CA ASN A 115 8.91 14.73 8.72
C ASN A 115 8.42 13.28 8.45
N PRO A 116 7.13 12.97 8.66
CA PRO A 116 6.62 11.59 8.68
C PRO A 116 6.55 10.93 7.30
N ARG A 117 6.69 9.61 7.22
CA ARG A 117 6.41 8.79 6.04
C ARG A 117 5.59 7.56 6.42
N VAL A 118 4.60 7.23 5.62
CA VAL A 118 3.84 5.99 5.76
C VAL A 118 3.29 5.57 4.41
N MET A 119 3.36 4.26 4.15
CA MET A 119 2.74 3.66 2.98
C MET A 119 1.37 3.09 3.35
N LEU A 120 0.37 3.23 2.47
CA LEU A 120 -1.00 2.76 2.66
C LEU A 120 -1.36 1.72 1.60
N ASP A 121 -1.82 0.56 2.06
CA ASP A 121 -2.34 -0.52 1.22
C ASP A 121 -3.78 -0.80 1.67
N TYR A 122 -4.76 -0.36 0.88
CA TYR A 122 -6.18 -0.60 1.16
C TYR A 122 -6.78 -1.42 0.03
N SER A 123 -7.36 -2.56 0.38
CA SER A 123 -8.14 -3.35 -0.59
C SER A 123 -9.30 -2.55 -1.18
N GLY A 124 -9.66 -2.88 -2.42
CA GLY A 124 -10.77 -2.23 -3.12
C GLY A 124 -12.13 -2.50 -2.46
N THR A 125 -12.34 -3.70 -1.90
CA THR A 125 -13.55 -4.07 -1.15
C THR A 125 -13.70 -3.26 0.14
N LEU A 126 -12.60 -2.94 0.83
CA LEU A 126 -12.65 -2.06 1.99
C LEU A 126 -13.06 -0.64 1.58
N LEU A 127 -12.43 -0.08 0.55
CA LEU A 127 -12.77 1.26 0.04
C LEU A 127 -14.25 1.33 -0.37
N TRP A 128 -14.74 0.30 -1.06
CA TRP A 128 -16.15 0.19 -1.41
C TRP A 128 -17.04 0.10 -0.18
N GLY A 129 -16.70 -0.73 0.80
CA GLY A 129 -17.44 -0.85 2.05
C GLY A 129 -17.55 0.47 2.81
N ILE A 130 -16.48 1.28 2.85
CA ILE A 130 -16.49 2.61 3.47
C ILE A 130 -17.47 3.55 2.72
N GLN A 131 -17.51 3.51 1.39
CA GLN A 131 -18.48 4.29 0.60
C GLN A 131 -19.92 3.79 0.82
N GLN A 132 -20.15 2.47 0.80
CA GLN A 132 -21.47 1.87 1.04
C GLN A 132 -22.05 2.30 2.39
N MET A 133 -21.20 2.33 3.42
CA MET A 133 -21.59 2.77 4.76
C MET A 133 -21.71 4.30 4.91
N GLY A 134 -21.38 5.09 3.88
CA GLY A 134 -21.40 6.54 3.93
C GLY A 134 -20.41 7.15 4.94
N ARG A 135 -19.27 6.48 5.19
CA ARG A 135 -18.27 6.89 6.20
C ARG A 135 -17.37 8.02 5.70
N THR A 136 -17.97 9.19 5.49
CA THR A 136 -17.25 10.40 5.05
C THR A 136 -16.19 10.85 6.05
N ASP A 137 -16.38 10.57 7.34
CA ASP A 137 -15.39 10.81 8.40
C ASP A 137 -14.05 10.08 8.15
N ILE A 138 -14.06 8.97 7.41
CA ILE A 138 -12.85 8.25 6.98
C ILE A 138 -12.40 8.75 5.61
N LEU A 139 -13.32 8.82 4.63
CA LEU A 139 -12.98 9.19 3.25
C LEU A 139 -12.39 10.60 3.14
N ASP A 140 -12.94 11.57 3.86
CA ASP A 140 -12.47 12.96 3.80
C ASP A 140 -11.06 13.09 4.40
N LYS A 141 -10.77 12.34 5.47
CA LYS A 141 -9.44 12.25 6.07
C LYS A 141 -8.42 11.63 5.12
N LEU A 142 -8.79 10.52 4.46
CA LEU A 142 -7.93 9.88 3.46
C LEU A 142 -7.71 10.80 2.25
N LYS A 143 -8.75 11.45 1.75
CA LYS A 143 -8.64 12.43 0.65
C LYS A 143 -7.74 13.59 1.01
N ARG A 144 -7.82 14.12 2.24
CA ARG A 144 -6.94 15.19 2.71
C ARG A 144 -5.47 14.82 2.58
N VAL A 145 -5.04 13.71 3.20
CA VAL A 145 -3.62 13.31 3.16
C VAL A 145 -3.16 12.79 1.81
N THR A 146 -4.11 12.36 0.97
CA THR A 146 -3.81 11.86 -0.38
C THR A 146 -3.68 13.01 -1.38
N CYS A 147 -4.67 13.91 -1.43
CA CYS A 147 -4.84 14.84 -2.54
C CYS A 147 -4.20 16.22 -2.25
N GLU A 148 -4.17 16.69 -1.00
CA GLU A 148 -3.62 18.01 -0.69
C GLU A 148 -2.10 18.04 -0.90
N PRO A 149 -1.55 18.97 -1.71
CA PRO A 149 -0.12 19.02 -2.02
C PRO A 149 0.80 19.04 -0.80
N GLN A 150 0.35 19.63 0.31
CA GLN A 150 1.11 19.70 1.56
C GLN A 150 1.44 18.31 2.13
N TYR A 151 0.57 17.32 1.94
CA TYR A 151 0.75 15.99 2.55
C TYR A 151 1.30 14.93 1.61
N GLN A 152 1.35 15.22 0.31
CA GLN A 152 1.82 14.28 -0.72
C GLN A 152 3.21 13.70 -0.45
N PRO A 153 4.20 14.43 0.10
CA PRO A 153 5.52 13.86 0.41
C PRO A 153 5.50 12.81 1.54
N TYR A 154 4.46 12.80 2.38
CA TYR A 154 4.43 12.04 3.63
C TYR A 154 3.61 10.75 3.55
N VAL A 155 2.78 10.60 2.52
CA VAL A 155 1.92 9.43 2.33
C VAL A 155 2.08 8.89 0.91
N GLU A 156 2.52 7.64 0.80
CA GLU A 156 2.48 6.89 -0.46
C GLU A 156 1.38 5.84 -0.41
N TRP A 157 0.63 5.71 -1.49
CA TRP A 157 -0.30 4.60 -1.68
C TRP A 157 0.38 3.48 -2.47
N LEU A 158 0.15 2.25 -2.04
CA LEU A 158 0.52 1.04 -2.77
C LEU A 158 -0.74 0.49 -3.46
N GLY A 159 -0.55 0.00 -4.68
CA GLY A 159 -1.57 -0.83 -5.33
C GLY A 159 -1.71 -2.18 -4.64
N THR A 160 -2.90 -2.75 -4.74
CA THR A 160 -3.21 -4.12 -4.30
C THR A 160 -4.30 -4.70 -5.21
N PHE A 161 -4.73 -5.94 -4.97
CA PHE A 161 -5.89 -6.48 -5.66
C PHE A 161 -7.18 -5.91 -5.08
N TRP A 162 -8.10 -5.54 -5.98
CA TRP A 162 -9.38 -4.98 -5.59
C TRP A 162 -10.14 -5.85 -4.58
N GLY A 163 -10.21 -7.16 -4.84
CA GLY A 163 -10.92 -8.13 -4.00
C GLY A 163 -10.09 -8.77 -2.89
N HIS A 164 -8.85 -8.31 -2.67
CA HIS A 164 -7.89 -8.97 -1.78
C HIS A 164 -7.65 -10.46 -2.15
N ALA A 165 -7.68 -10.77 -3.45
CA ALA A 165 -7.53 -12.14 -3.91
C ALA A 165 -6.10 -12.68 -3.66
N VAL A 166 -5.98 -13.96 -3.33
CA VAL A 166 -4.69 -14.62 -3.23
C VAL A 166 -4.16 -14.91 -4.64
N ALA A 167 -3.02 -14.30 -5.01
CA ALA A 167 -2.49 -14.39 -6.37
C ALA A 167 -2.23 -15.83 -6.83
N GLY A 168 -1.80 -16.71 -5.92
CA GLY A 168 -1.54 -18.12 -6.23
C GLY A 168 -2.78 -18.96 -6.58
N SER A 169 -3.97 -18.51 -6.20
CA SER A 169 -5.25 -19.18 -6.48
C SER A 169 -6.16 -18.39 -7.43
N THR A 170 -5.70 -17.25 -7.93
CA THR A 170 -6.44 -16.41 -8.89
C THR A 170 -6.25 -16.95 -10.30
N PRO A 171 -7.31 -17.12 -11.11
CA PRO A 171 -7.18 -17.47 -12.52
C PRO A 171 -6.28 -16.45 -13.26
N LEU A 172 -5.41 -16.92 -14.15
CA LEU A 172 -4.40 -16.07 -14.80
C LEU A 172 -4.97 -14.80 -15.45
N PRO A 173 -6.11 -14.85 -16.19
CA PRO A 173 -6.68 -13.64 -16.80
C PRO A 173 -7.17 -12.62 -15.76
N ASP A 174 -7.61 -13.08 -14.59
CA ASP A 174 -8.25 -12.26 -13.56
C ASP A 174 -7.24 -11.46 -12.74
N ILE A 175 -5.96 -11.84 -12.77
CA ILE A 175 -4.88 -11.11 -12.10
C ILE A 175 -4.83 -9.66 -12.58
N LYS A 176 -4.81 -9.44 -13.90
CA LYS A 176 -4.78 -8.08 -14.47
C LYS A 176 -6.08 -7.33 -14.16
N LEU A 177 -7.22 -8.02 -14.19
CA LEU A 177 -8.52 -7.43 -13.89
C LEU A 177 -8.60 -6.91 -12.44
N HIS A 178 -8.08 -7.67 -11.46
CA HIS A 178 -8.03 -7.21 -10.07
C HIS A 178 -7.16 -5.96 -9.88
N ILE A 179 -6.05 -5.88 -10.61
CA ILE A 179 -5.15 -4.72 -10.57
C ILE A 179 -5.85 -3.50 -11.18
N GLN A 180 -6.42 -3.65 -12.38
CA GLN A 180 -7.09 -2.55 -13.08
C GLN A 180 -8.34 -2.09 -12.35
N ALA A 181 -9.14 -3.01 -11.79
CA ALA A 181 -10.30 -2.67 -10.96
C ALA A 181 -9.91 -1.80 -9.76
N TRP A 182 -8.78 -2.09 -9.12
CA TRP A 182 -8.27 -1.25 -8.04
C TRP A 182 -7.87 0.14 -8.55
N GLN A 183 -7.16 0.24 -9.68
CA GLN A 183 -6.74 1.53 -10.24
C GLN A 183 -7.91 2.42 -10.64
N HIS A 184 -8.93 1.85 -11.29
CA HIS A 184 -10.16 2.56 -11.65
C HIS A 184 -10.85 3.08 -10.40
N HIS A 185 -11.06 2.21 -9.41
CA HIS A 185 -11.79 2.58 -8.21
C HIS A 185 -11.03 3.62 -7.39
N PHE A 186 -9.71 3.45 -7.24
CA PHE A 186 -8.84 4.41 -6.58
C PHE A 186 -8.87 5.78 -7.26
N ALA A 187 -8.73 5.84 -8.59
CA ALA A 187 -8.79 7.09 -9.34
C ALA A 187 -10.17 7.75 -9.22
N ALA A 188 -11.24 6.98 -9.15
CA ALA A 188 -12.58 7.52 -9.02
C ALA A 188 -12.85 8.11 -7.60
N ILE A 189 -12.17 7.61 -6.56
CA ILE A 189 -12.25 8.15 -5.20
C ILE A 189 -11.31 9.35 -4.99
N PHE A 190 -10.04 9.23 -5.41
CA PHE A 190 -8.95 10.16 -5.06
C PHE A 190 -8.45 11.02 -6.23
N GLY A 191 -8.85 10.70 -7.46
CA GLY A 191 -8.45 11.39 -8.68
C GLY A 191 -7.23 10.76 -9.39
N GLN A 192 -7.10 11.05 -10.68
CA GLN A 192 -6.01 10.54 -11.52
C GLN A 192 -4.63 11.06 -11.07
N GLU A 193 -4.54 12.29 -10.56
CA GLU A 193 -3.30 12.86 -10.01
C GLU A 193 -2.79 12.09 -8.78
N ALA A 194 -3.71 11.51 -7.99
CA ALA A 194 -3.33 10.61 -6.92
C ALA A 194 -2.85 9.26 -7.48
N LEU A 195 -3.58 8.70 -8.45
CA LEU A 195 -3.22 7.43 -9.08
C LEU A 195 -1.84 7.48 -9.76
N LYS A 196 -1.50 8.60 -10.40
CA LYS A 196 -0.18 8.84 -11.02
C LYS A 196 0.98 8.62 -10.03
N ARG A 197 0.75 8.78 -8.73
CA ARG A 197 1.79 8.63 -7.70
C ARG A 197 1.89 7.21 -7.14
N VAL A 198 0.96 6.32 -7.48
CA VAL A 198 0.99 4.92 -7.06
C VAL A 198 1.95 4.15 -7.97
N ARG A 199 3.15 3.84 -7.47
CA ARG A 199 4.19 3.10 -8.22
C ARG A 199 4.57 1.78 -7.58
N GLY A 200 4.31 1.62 -6.28
CA GLY A 200 4.52 0.40 -5.54
C GLY A 200 3.30 -0.51 -5.51
N PHE A 201 3.53 -1.80 -5.34
CA PHE A 201 2.48 -2.81 -5.18
C PHE A 201 2.71 -3.71 -3.96
N SER A 202 1.64 -3.99 -3.24
CA SER A 202 1.58 -4.91 -2.11
C SER A 202 0.59 -6.02 -2.42
N LEU A 203 1.06 -7.27 -2.43
CA LEU A 203 0.17 -8.42 -2.65
C LEU A 203 -0.65 -8.69 -1.39
N PRO A 204 -1.93 -9.08 -1.52
CA PRO A 204 -2.67 -9.71 -0.44
C PRO A 204 -1.86 -10.86 0.18
N GLU A 205 -1.81 -10.89 1.51
CA GLU A 205 -1.01 -11.84 2.30
C GLU A 205 0.50 -11.80 2.01
N MET A 206 0.96 -10.82 1.21
CA MET A 206 2.32 -10.76 0.67
C MET A 206 2.74 -12.09 0.01
N GLN A 207 1.76 -12.85 -0.51
CA GLN A 207 1.96 -14.19 -1.01
C GLN A 207 2.37 -14.17 -2.48
N LEU A 208 3.62 -14.54 -2.75
CA LEU A 208 4.07 -14.78 -4.11
C LEU A 208 3.55 -16.14 -4.63
N PRO A 209 3.08 -16.21 -5.88
CA PRO A 209 2.73 -17.49 -6.51
C PRO A 209 3.94 -18.42 -6.67
N ASN A 210 3.79 -19.68 -6.27
CA ASN A 210 4.82 -20.72 -6.46
C ASN A 210 4.87 -21.26 -7.90
N HIS A 211 3.76 -21.17 -8.63
CA HIS A 211 3.69 -21.66 -10.00
C HIS A 211 4.35 -20.65 -10.96
N PRO A 212 5.33 -21.06 -11.79
CA PRO A 212 6.17 -20.13 -12.58
C PRO A 212 5.36 -19.29 -13.57
N GLU A 213 4.34 -19.88 -14.22
CA GLU A 213 3.47 -19.14 -15.13
C GLU A 213 2.67 -18.06 -14.39
N THR A 214 2.21 -18.36 -13.18
CA THR A 214 1.41 -17.42 -12.40
C THR A 214 2.26 -16.25 -11.93
N LEU A 215 3.49 -16.51 -11.48
CA LEU A 215 4.44 -15.47 -11.12
C LEU A 215 4.81 -14.60 -12.34
N TYR A 216 5.05 -15.21 -13.50
CA TYR A 216 5.32 -14.49 -14.74
C TYR A 216 4.15 -13.59 -15.15
N VAL A 217 2.93 -14.13 -15.21
CA VAL A 217 1.72 -13.35 -15.54
C VAL A 217 1.50 -12.22 -14.54
N LEU A 218 1.73 -12.46 -13.25
CA LEU A 218 1.62 -11.44 -12.21
C LEU A 218 2.62 -10.29 -12.43
N VAL A 219 3.91 -10.60 -12.54
CA VAL A 219 4.95 -9.57 -12.71
C VAL A 219 4.73 -8.81 -14.03
N LYS A 220 4.34 -9.51 -15.10
CA LYS A 220 3.97 -8.88 -16.37
C LYS A 220 2.76 -7.95 -16.19
N ALA A 221 1.70 -8.40 -15.53
CA ALA A 221 0.49 -7.59 -15.32
C ALA A 221 0.78 -6.34 -14.47
N LEU A 222 1.61 -6.44 -13.44
CA LEU A 222 2.05 -5.28 -12.65
C LEU A 222 2.78 -4.24 -13.52
N ARG A 223 3.72 -4.69 -14.36
CA ARG A 223 4.45 -3.82 -15.29
C ARG A 223 3.52 -3.19 -16.33
N ASP A 224 2.64 -3.99 -16.93
CA ASP A 224 1.65 -3.53 -17.91
C ASP A 224 0.67 -2.52 -17.31
N CYS A 225 0.42 -2.57 -16.01
CA CYS A 225 -0.43 -1.61 -15.28
C CYS A 225 0.36 -0.41 -14.71
N GLY A 226 1.65 -0.25 -15.03
CA GLY A 226 2.46 0.91 -14.66
C GLY A 226 3.12 0.85 -13.27
N TYR A 227 3.06 -0.28 -12.57
CA TYR A 227 3.81 -0.47 -11.32
C TYR A 227 5.30 -0.66 -11.61
N GLN A 228 6.13 -0.07 -10.76
CA GLN A 228 7.59 -0.04 -10.94
C GLN A 228 8.31 -0.95 -9.95
N TRP A 229 7.70 -1.17 -8.78
CA TRP A 229 8.25 -2.01 -7.75
C TRP A 229 7.15 -2.70 -6.94
N MET A 230 7.52 -3.75 -6.20
CA MET A 230 6.62 -4.43 -5.27
C MET A 230 7.33 -4.83 -3.98
N MET A 231 6.58 -5.00 -2.91
CA MET A 231 7.13 -5.60 -1.69
C MET A 231 7.03 -7.13 -1.75
N VAL A 232 8.06 -7.80 -1.23
CA VAL A 232 8.12 -9.27 -1.14
C VAL A 232 8.64 -9.71 0.22
N GLN A 233 8.23 -10.88 0.70
CA GLN A 233 8.75 -11.40 1.96
C GLN A 233 10.11 -12.06 1.72
N GLU A 234 11.06 -11.83 2.62
CA GLU A 234 12.42 -12.36 2.52
C GLU A 234 12.47 -13.89 2.25
N HIS A 235 11.59 -14.66 2.87
CA HIS A 235 11.57 -16.12 2.77
C HIS A 235 10.73 -16.67 1.60
N THR A 236 10.09 -15.80 0.81
CA THR A 236 9.34 -16.21 -0.39
C THR A 236 10.14 -16.02 -1.68
N ILE A 237 11.39 -15.57 -1.57
CA ILE A 237 12.30 -15.34 -2.68
C ILE A 237 13.67 -15.98 -2.42
N GLU A 238 14.37 -16.28 -3.50
CA GLU A 238 15.73 -16.81 -3.49
C GLU A 238 16.56 -16.16 -4.59
N THR A 239 17.88 -16.30 -4.50
CA THR A 239 18.78 -15.94 -5.60
C THR A 239 18.58 -16.89 -6.78
N LEU A 240 19.06 -16.52 -7.96
CA LEU A 240 18.99 -17.38 -9.15
C LEU A 240 19.73 -18.73 -9.00
N THR A 241 20.57 -18.87 -7.97
CA THR A 241 21.28 -20.10 -7.62
C THR A 241 20.57 -20.91 -6.53
N GLY A 242 19.39 -20.48 -6.07
CA GLY A 242 18.60 -21.16 -5.03
C GLY A 242 19.04 -20.86 -3.59
N GLU A 243 19.78 -19.77 -3.36
CA GLU A 243 20.20 -19.38 -2.01
C GLU A 243 19.24 -18.34 -1.41
N GLY A 244 19.10 -18.32 -0.09
CA GLY A 244 18.39 -17.23 0.59
C GLY A 244 19.05 -15.87 0.37
N ILE A 245 18.24 -14.80 0.38
CA ILE A 245 18.74 -13.43 0.16
C ILE A 245 19.54 -12.95 1.38
N ARG A 246 20.80 -12.56 1.16
CA ARG A 246 21.69 -12.07 2.25
C ARG A 246 21.61 -10.57 2.47
N ALA A 247 21.41 -9.80 1.40
CA ALA A 247 21.39 -8.34 1.43
C ALA A 247 19.94 -7.82 1.49
N THR A 248 19.21 -8.20 2.54
CA THR A 248 17.77 -7.98 2.66
C THR A 248 17.37 -6.50 2.76
N HIS A 249 18.26 -5.65 3.25
CA HIS A 249 18.03 -4.19 3.33
C HIS A 249 18.43 -3.42 2.06
N LEU A 250 18.60 -4.09 0.93
CA LEU A 250 18.87 -3.47 -0.37
C LEU A 250 17.75 -3.84 -1.35
N PRO A 251 17.48 -3.00 -2.37
CA PRO A 251 16.55 -3.36 -3.42
C PRO A 251 17.12 -4.51 -4.27
N HIS A 252 16.24 -5.39 -4.73
CA HIS A 252 16.58 -6.48 -5.65
C HIS A 252 15.73 -6.41 -6.91
N ARG A 253 16.09 -7.21 -7.92
CA ARG A 253 15.25 -7.44 -9.09
C ARG A 253 14.67 -8.84 -9.01
N LEU A 254 13.35 -8.94 -8.91
CA LEU A 254 12.64 -10.20 -9.01
C LEU A 254 12.55 -10.57 -10.49
N VAL A 255 12.94 -11.81 -10.80
CA VAL A 255 12.95 -12.36 -12.16
C VAL A 255 11.94 -13.49 -12.21
N ALA A 256 10.86 -13.31 -12.97
CA ALA A 256 9.81 -14.30 -13.15
C ALA A 256 9.91 -14.90 -14.55
N LYS A 257 10.12 -16.23 -14.63
CA LYS A 257 10.24 -16.95 -15.91
C LYS A 257 9.03 -17.85 -16.13
N GLY A 258 8.29 -17.61 -17.21
CA GLY A 258 7.12 -18.38 -17.62
C GLY A 258 7.48 -19.76 -18.17
N LEU A 259 6.46 -20.59 -18.42
CA LEU A 259 6.63 -21.96 -18.89
C LEU A 259 7.19 -22.04 -20.31
N SER A 260 6.91 -21.05 -21.17
CA SER A 260 7.48 -20.98 -22.52
C SER A 260 8.83 -20.25 -22.58
N GLY A 261 9.36 -19.85 -21.42
CA GLY A 261 10.66 -19.22 -21.27
C GLY A 261 10.67 -17.70 -21.33
N GLU A 262 9.52 -17.04 -21.48
CA GLU A 262 9.41 -15.59 -21.34
C GLU A 262 9.84 -15.14 -19.94
N VAL A 263 10.37 -13.91 -19.86
CA VAL A 263 10.86 -13.33 -18.61
C VAL A 263 10.21 -11.98 -18.39
N ALA A 264 9.69 -11.79 -17.18
CA ALA A 264 9.26 -10.49 -16.66
C ALA A 264 10.09 -10.15 -15.42
N GLU A 265 10.45 -8.88 -15.27
CA GLU A 265 11.27 -8.40 -14.15
C GLU A 265 10.62 -7.19 -13.48
N ILE A 266 10.77 -7.08 -12.16
CA ILE A 266 10.33 -5.93 -11.38
C ILE A 266 11.27 -5.68 -10.20
N THR A 267 11.46 -4.42 -9.81
CA THR A 267 12.23 -4.07 -8.61
C THR A 267 11.45 -4.49 -7.37
N VAL A 268 12.15 -4.97 -6.34
CA VAL A 268 11.52 -5.34 -5.08
C VAL A 268 12.20 -4.73 -3.87
N LEU A 269 11.38 -4.29 -2.91
CA LEU A 269 11.81 -4.02 -1.54
C LEU A 269 11.47 -5.24 -0.69
N ILE A 270 12.44 -5.72 0.07
CA ILE A 270 12.27 -6.92 0.88
C ILE A 270 11.71 -6.54 2.24
N LYS A 271 10.54 -7.08 2.55
CA LYS A 271 10.03 -7.12 3.90
C LYS A 271 10.87 -8.11 4.72
N THR A 272 11.66 -7.58 5.65
CA THR A 272 12.57 -8.36 6.50
C THR A 272 11.80 -9.20 7.53
N GLN A 273 12.45 -10.23 8.06
CA GLN A 273 11.86 -11.08 9.11
C GLN A 273 11.35 -10.25 10.30
N GLY A 274 10.09 -10.52 10.67
CA GLY A 274 9.42 -9.76 11.72
C GLY A 274 7.90 -9.64 11.59
N SER A 275 7.21 -10.66 11.07
CA SER A 275 5.76 -10.60 10.82
C SER A 275 4.93 -10.80 12.09
N ASP A 276 5.12 -9.93 13.06
CA ASP A 276 4.12 -9.73 14.09
C ASP A 276 3.64 -8.30 13.92
N THR A 277 2.32 -8.11 13.91
CA THR A 277 1.69 -6.78 13.99
C THR A 277 2.29 -5.98 15.14
N LYS A 278 2.86 -6.66 16.15
CA LYS A 278 3.68 -6.09 17.22
C LYS A 278 4.90 -5.27 16.76
N LEU A 279 5.65 -5.71 15.75
CA LEU A 279 6.89 -5.04 15.36
C LEU A 279 6.62 -3.65 14.75
N VAL A 280 5.72 -3.60 13.77
CA VAL A 280 5.25 -2.32 13.23
C VAL A 280 4.53 -1.53 14.31
N GLY A 281 3.71 -2.19 15.13
CA GLY A 281 2.99 -1.59 16.24
C GLY A 281 3.86 -0.88 17.28
N GLN A 282 5.13 -1.25 17.36
CA GLN A 282 6.12 -0.63 18.25
C GLN A 282 7.22 0.12 17.51
N MET A 283 7.05 0.36 16.19
CA MET A 283 8.04 1.01 15.33
C MET A 283 9.43 0.35 15.36
N GLN A 284 9.49 -0.98 15.54
CA GLN A 284 10.73 -1.75 15.44
C GLN A 284 11.56 -1.48 14.17
N PRO A 285 10.99 -1.28 12.96
CA PRO A 285 11.81 -1.00 11.77
C PRO A 285 12.66 0.27 11.89
N TYR A 286 12.17 1.29 12.60
CA TYR A 286 12.97 2.48 12.91
C TYR A 286 14.17 2.14 13.80
N TYR A 287 13.96 1.38 14.88
CA TYR A 287 15.04 1.00 15.78
C TYR A 287 16.05 0.04 15.15
N GLU A 288 15.60 -0.85 14.26
CA GLU A 288 16.49 -1.70 13.47
C GLU A 288 17.37 -0.86 12.54
N ALA A 289 16.78 0.10 11.83
CA ALA A 289 17.53 0.96 10.91
C ALA A 289 18.65 1.73 11.61
N LYS A 290 18.48 2.12 12.89
CA LYS A 290 19.53 2.78 13.70
C LYS A 290 20.77 1.92 13.92
N THR A 291 20.66 0.60 13.75
CA THR A 291 21.78 -0.34 13.90
C THR A 291 22.54 -0.59 12.60
N LEU A 292 22.03 -0.07 11.47
CA LEU A 292 22.59 -0.30 10.15
C LEU A 292 23.52 0.84 9.71
N SER A 293 24.33 0.54 8.70
CA SER A 293 25.26 1.50 8.09
C SER A 293 25.21 1.38 6.56
N PRO A 294 25.61 2.43 5.82
CA PRO A 294 25.56 2.43 4.37
C PRO A 294 26.27 1.21 3.75
N LYS A 295 25.64 0.62 2.73
CA LYS A 295 26.12 -0.60 2.07
C LYS A 295 26.47 -0.31 0.61
N PRO A 296 27.45 -1.01 0.02
CA PRO A 296 27.73 -0.90 -1.40
C PRO A 296 26.58 -1.50 -2.23
N LEU A 297 26.20 -0.80 -3.30
CA LEU A 297 25.33 -1.27 -4.37
C LEU A 297 25.94 -0.84 -5.71
N GLY A 298 26.63 -1.75 -6.39
CA GLY A 298 27.40 -1.44 -7.59
C GLY A 298 28.60 -0.54 -7.27
N ASP A 299 28.72 0.57 -7.98
CA ASP A 299 29.73 1.62 -7.79
C ASP A 299 29.31 2.70 -6.77
N LYS A 300 28.10 2.58 -6.21
CA LYS A 300 27.55 3.52 -5.23
C LYS A 300 27.52 2.91 -3.83
N THR A 301 27.53 3.79 -2.84
CA THR A 301 27.19 3.44 -1.46
C THR A 301 25.84 4.06 -1.16
N ILE A 302 24.89 3.25 -0.71
CA ILE A 302 23.52 3.71 -0.42
C ILE A 302 23.13 3.37 1.02
N PRO A 303 22.24 4.15 1.65
CA PRO A 303 21.68 3.77 2.95
C PRO A 303 20.83 2.49 2.79
N PRO A 304 21.02 1.47 3.62
CA PRO A 304 20.14 0.31 3.66
C PRO A 304 18.74 0.73 4.14
N ILE A 305 17.70 0.02 3.71
CA ILE A 305 16.32 0.29 4.10
C ILE A 305 15.68 -0.92 4.79
N VAL A 306 15.15 -0.71 6.00
CA VAL A 306 14.33 -1.70 6.71
C VAL A 306 12.87 -1.50 6.29
N THR A 307 12.32 -2.43 5.51
CA THR A 307 10.93 -2.33 5.03
C THR A 307 10.06 -3.30 5.83
N GLN A 308 8.94 -2.83 6.37
CA GLN A 308 7.95 -3.67 7.02
C GLN A 308 6.52 -3.26 6.64
N ILE A 309 5.63 -4.25 6.66
CA ILE A 309 4.19 -4.10 6.47
C ILE A 309 3.47 -4.87 7.57
N ALA A 310 2.39 -4.30 8.09
CA ALA A 310 1.50 -4.97 9.03
C ALA A 310 0.04 -4.63 8.75
N ASP A 311 -0.84 -5.58 9.06
CA ASP A 311 -2.28 -5.37 9.15
C ASP A 311 -2.57 -4.27 10.19
N GLY A 312 -3.17 -3.17 9.75
CA GLY A 312 -3.29 -1.95 10.55
C GLY A 312 -4.37 -2.03 11.64
N GLU A 313 -5.35 -2.90 11.45
CA GLU A 313 -6.47 -3.18 12.35
C GLU A 313 -6.24 -4.42 13.22
N ASN A 314 -5.22 -5.24 12.94
CA ASN A 314 -5.10 -6.58 13.52
C ASN A 314 -4.31 -6.58 14.84
N GLY A 315 -4.96 -7.05 15.89
CA GLY A 315 -4.37 -7.30 17.20
C GLY A 315 -4.25 -6.06 18.08
N GLY A 316 -4.24 -6.30 19.40
CA GLY A 316 -4.24 -5.23 20.40
C GLY A 316 -3.07 -4.26 20.31
N VAL A 317 -1.91 -4.69 19.78
CA VAL A 317 -0.73 -3.82 19.66
C VAL A 317 -0.90 -2.80 18.53
N MET A 318 -1.40 -3.20 17.36
CA MET A 318 -1.68 -2.24 16.28
C MET A 318 -2.84 -1.31 16.62
N MET A 319 -3.85 -1.81 17.32
CA MET A 319 -5.00 -0.98 17.72
C MET A 319 -4.61 0.04 18.80
N ASN A 320 -3.84 -0.36 19.81
CA ASN A 320 -3.63 0.43 21.03
C ASN A 320 -2.23 1.05 21.17
N GLU A 321 -1.17 0.36 20.76
CA GLU A 321 0.21 0.82 20.98
C GLU A 321 0.75 1.64 19.80
N PHE A 322 0.45 1.20 18.57
CA PHE A 322 0.92 1.86 17.33
C PHE A 322 0.70 3.37 17.31
N PRO A 323 -0.47 3.93 17.69
CA PRO A 323 -0.66 5.38 17.68
C PRO A 323 0.41 6.14 18.47
N SER A 324 0.72 5.66 19.66
CA SER A 324 1.70 6.30 20.54
C SER A 324 3.14 6.05 20.09
N ALA A 325 3.43 4.84 19.61
CA ALA A 325 4.76 4.45 19.13
C ALA A 325 5.12 5.21 17.84
N PHE A 326 4.19 5.29 16.89
CA PHE A 326 4.34 6.05 15.65
C PHE A 326 4.65 7.51 15.93
N LYS A 327 3.81 8.19 16.73
CA LYS A 327 4.03 9.60 17.10
C LYS A 327 5.37 9.80 17.81
N ARG A 328 5.72 8.93 18.77
CA ARG A 328 7.01 8.99 19.48
C ARG A 328 8.20 8.88 18.53
N ALA A 329 8.19 7.90 17.62
CA ALA A 329 9.28 7.72 16.67
C ALA A 329 9.53 8.99 15.84
N TRP A 330 8.47 9.64 15.37
CA TRP A 330 8.61 10.89 14.61
C TRP A 330 9.08 12.07 15.47
N HIS A 331 8.69 12.15 16.73
CA HIS A 331 9.23 13.16 17.64
C HIS A 331 10.72 12.94 17.94
N GLU A 332 11.16 11.68 18.03
CA GLU A 332 12.58 11.36 18.22
C GLU A 332 13.42 11.66 16.97
N ILE A 333 12.88 11.41 15.78
CA ILE A 333 13.53 11.77 14.50
C ILE A 333 13.53 13.30 14.31
N GLY A 334 12.46 13.97 14.73
CA GLY A 334 12.24 15.39 14.59
C GLY A 334 12.10 15.85 13.14
N SER A 335 12.57 17.06 12.86
CA SER A 335 12.64 17.63 11.51
C SER A 335 13.89 17.18 10.73
N SER A 336 14.74 16.33 11.32
CA SER A 336 15.99 15.89 10.72
C SER A 336 15.74 15.12 9.42
N ALA A 337 16.45 15.51 8.37
CA ALA A 337 16.55 14.75 7.12
C ALA A 337 17.91 14.01 7.03
N GLN A 338 18.54 13.75 8.18
CA GLN A 338 19.89 13.19 8.30
C GLN A 338 19.91 11.99 9.26
N GLY A 339 20.90 11.12 9.09
CA GLY A 339 21.09 9.93 9.93
C GLY A 339 20.08 8.84 9.59
N THR A 340 19.32 8.36 10.58
CA THR A 340 18.25 7.38 10.34
C THR A 340 16.94 8.09 10.06
N VAL A 341 16.44 7.95 8.84
CA VAL A 341 15.19 8.57 8.39
C VAL A 341 14.22 7.53 7.87
N ALA A 342 12.99 7.94 7.61
CA ALA A 342 12.04 7.10 6.90
C ALA A 342 11.95 7.47 5.43
N PHE A 343 11.47 6.52 4.63
CA PHE A 343 11.22 6.68 3.21
C PHE A 343 9.83 6.15 2.85
N ASN A 344 9.23 6.78 1.86
CA ASN A 344 8.28 6.11 0.97
C ASN A 344 9.06 5.21 -0.01
N GLY A 345 8.50 4.08 -0.42
CA GLY A 345 9.23 3.11 -1.26
C GLY A 345 9.64 3.71 -2.61
N THR A 346 8.75 4.47 -3.25
CA THR A 346 9.06 5.20 -4.50
C THR A 346 9.96 6.43 -4.27
N GLU A 347 10.04 6.95 -3.05
CA GLU A 347 10.97 8.04 -2.71
C GLU A 347 12.41 7.52 -2.59
N TYR A 348 12.57 6.28 -2.11
CA TYR A 348 13.88 5.64 -1.93
C TYR A 348 14.47 5.09 -3.24
N LEU A 349 13.64 4.46 -4.07
CA LEU A 349 14.01 3.86 -5.36
C LEU A 349 14.18 4.94 -6.44
#